data_AF-A0A9P0KAU6-F1
#
_entry.id   AF-A0A9P0KAU6-F1
#
_cell.length_a   1.000
_cell.length_b   1.000
_cell.length_c   1.000
_cell.angle_alpha   90.00
_cell.angle_beta   90.00
_cell.angle_gamma   90.00
#
_symmetry.space_group_name_H-M   'P 1'
#
loop_
_entity.id
_entity.type
_entity.pdbx_description
1 polymer ?
#
loop_
_entity_poly.entity_id
_entity_poly.type
_entity_poly.pdbx_seq_one_letter_code
_entity_poly.pdbx_strand_id
1 'polypeptide(L)'
;MDQAGINSNIIFQIVKRDRQKSVRRTYLFELGLQLVRPHTERRLTKPVPRKLKESIMNILDMKTEEKVDPPPAKLLKQTRCILCPRTNDR
;
A
#
# COMPACT_ATOMS: atom_id res chain seq x y z
N MET A 1 -15.13 -3.84 17.88
CA MET A 1 -14.24 -2.77 17.37
C MET A 1 -14.85 -1.38 17.49
N ASP A 2 -16.17 -1.26 17.61
CA ASP A 2 -16.85 0.05 17.49
C ASP A 2 -16.56 1.02 18.63
N GLN A 3 -16.57 0.59 19.89
CA GLN A 3 -16.33 1.48 21.03
C GLN A 3 -14.92 2.07 21.03
N ALA A 4 -13.89 1.25 20.78
CA ALA A 4 -12.51 1.72 20.73
C ALA A 4 -12.29 2.74 19.60
N GLY A 5 -12.83 2.49 18.40
CA GLY A 5 -12.70 3.41 17.26
C GLY A 5 -13.49 4.70 17.41
N ILE A 6 -14.62 4.67 18.11
CA ILE A 6 -15.40 5.88 18.46
C ILE A 6 -14.63 6.71 19.49
N ASN A 7 -14.18 6.08 20.58
CA ASN A 7 -13.47 6.75 21.65
C ASN A 7 -12.16 7.37 21.15
N SER A 8 -11.40 6.64 20.34
CA SER A 8 -10.15 7.15 19.76
C SER A 8 -10.36 8.33 18.81
N ASN A 9 -11.47 8.33 18.04
CA ASN A 9 -11.84 9.46 17.19
C ASN A 9 -12.22 10.69 18.00
N ILE A 10 -12.99 10.53 19.08
CA ILE A 10 -13.35 11.65 19.97
C ILE A 10 -12.08 12.28 20.55
N ILE A 11 -11.16 11.47 21.07
CA ILE A 11 -9.87 11.95 21.60
C ILE A 11 -9.08 12.68 20.50
N PHE A 12 -8.99 12.11 19.30
CA PHE A 12 -8.29 12.72 18.18
C PHE A 12 -8.86 14.09 17.81
N GLN A 13 -10.18 14.24 17.80
CA GLN A 13 -10.85 15.51 17.52
C GLN A 13 -10.60 16.57 18.60
N ILE A 14 -10.58 16.17 19.88
CA ILE A 14 -10.29 17.07 21.00
C ILE A 14 -8.85 17.61 20.90
N VAL A 15 -7.90 16.79 20.49
CA VAL A 15 -6.49 17.19 20.35
C VAL A 15 -6.26 18.05 19.11
N LYS A 16 -6.88 17.71 17.97
CA LYS A 16 -6.72 18.44 16.69
C LYS A 16 -7.67 19.64 16.53
N ARG A 17 -7.98 20.33 17.62
CA ARG A 17 -9.02 21.36 17.87
C ARG A 17 -9.37 22.40 16.78
N ASP A 18 -8.74 22.43 15.60
CA ASP A 18 -8.90 23.52 14.62
C ASP A 18 -8.77 23.16 13.12
N ARG A 19 -8.87 21.90 12.69
CA ARG A 19 -8.73 21.60 11.24
C ARG A 19 -9.80 20.66 10.70
N GLN A 20 -10.94 21.27 10.36
CA GLN A 20 -12.10 20.66 9.69
C GLN A 20 -12.71 19.49 10.48
N LYS A 21 -14.04 19.40 10.52
CA LYS A 21 -14.69 18.17 11.01
C LYS A 21 -14.28 17.02 10.09
N SER A 22 -13.22 16.29 10.43
CA SER A 22 -12.81 15.13 9.66
C SER A 22 -13.94 14.12 9.69
N VAL A 23 -14.43 13.71 8.52
CA VAL A 23 -15.48 12.70 8.42
C VAL A 23 -14.96 11.42 9.09
N ARG A 24 -15.73 10.82 10.01
CA ARG A 24 -15.34 9.59 10.75
C ARG A 24 -14.75 8.50 9.84
N ARG A 25 -15.28 8.38 8.62
CA ARG A 25 -14.77 7.47 7.60
C ARG A 25 -13.31 7.71 7.24
N THR A 26 -12.91 8.97 7.04
CA THR A 26 -11.53 9.35 6.71
C THR A 26 -10.59 9.02 7.86
N TYR A 27 -10.99 9.35 9.10
CA TYR A 27 -10.24 8.98 10.30
C TYR A 27 -9.99 7.46 10.39
N LEU A 28 -11.04 6.65 10.20
CA LEU A 28 -10.91 5.19 10.27
C LEU A 28 -10.03 4.64 9.14
N PHE A 29 -10.10 5.24 7.95
CA PHE A 29 -9.26 4.85 6.83
C PHE A 29 -7.78 5.14 7.10
N GLU A 30 -7.47 6.34 7.61
CA GLU A 30 -6.12 6.75 7.98
C GLU A 30 -5.56 5.89 9.12
N LEU A 31 -6.37 5.64 10.16
CA LEU A 31 -6.01 4.76 11.27
C LEU A 31 -5.70 3.34 10.76
N GLY A 32 -6.56 2.79 9.90
CA GLY A 32 -6.35 1.47 9.30
C GLY A 32 -5.05 1.41 8.49
N LEU A 33 -4.77 2.42 7.67
CA LEU A 33 -3.52 2.52 6.93
C LEU A 33 -2.29 2.55 7.85
N GLN A 34 -2.33 3.35 8.92
CA GLN A 34 -1.23 3.43 9.89
C GLN A 34 -0.97 2.09 10.59
N LEU A 35 -2.02 1.36 10.95
CA LEU A 35 -1.90 0.04 11.58
C LEU A 35 -1.32 -1.02 10.64
N VAL A 36 -1.69 -0.96 9.36
CA VAL A 36 -1.28 -1.97 8.36
C VAL A 36 0.12 -1.69 7.79
N ARG A 37 0.56 -0.43 7.76
CA ARG A 37 1.86 0.01 7.25
C ARG A 37 3.07 -0.86 7.66
N PRO A 38 3.32 -1.12 8.96
CA PRO A 38 4.49 -1.93 9.35
C PRO A 38 4.38 -3.40 8.89
N HIS A 39 3.17 -3.90 8.64
CA HIS A 39 2.97 -5.23 8.10
C HIS A 39 3.18 -5.27 6.59
N THR A 40 2.72 -4.26 5.85
CA THR A 40 2.93 -4.15 4.41
C THR A 40 4.39 -3.91 4.04
N GLU A 41 5.11 -3.08 4.82
CA GLU A 41 6.56 -2.88 4.67
C GLU A 41 7.33 -4.20 4.88
N ARG A 42 7.03 -4.94 5.95
CA ARG A 42 7.62 -6.27 6.19
C ARG A 42 7.23 -7.30 5.13
N ARG A 43 6.10 -7.13 4.45
CA ARG A 43 5.67 -8.04 3.39
C ARG A 43 6.43 -7.81 2.09
N LEU A 44 6.88 -6.57 1.82
CA LEU A 44 7.70 -6.25 0.66
C LEU A 44 9.10 -6.88 0.68
N THR A 45 9.61 -7.26 1.86
CA THR A 45 10.91 -7.95 1.99
C THR A 45 10.85 -9.41 1.56
N LYS A 46 9.64 -9.98 1.41
CA LYS A 46 9.41 -11.36 0.96
C LYS A 46 9.01 -11.40 -0.52
N PRO A 47 9.24 -12.53 -1.22
CA PRO A 47 8.74 -12.70 -2.57
C PRO A 47 7.21 -12.66 -2.58
N VAL A 48 6.65 -11.62 -3.21
CA VAL A 48 5.21 -11.40 -3.39
C VAL A 48 4.86 -11.25 -4.86
N PRO A 49 3.62 -11.61 -5.27
CA PRO A 49 3.17 -11.41 -6.64
C PRO A 49 3.34 -9.95 -7.08
N ARG A 50 3.79 -9.73 -8.32
CA ARG A 50 4.06 -8.40 -8.88
C ARG A 50 2.89 -7.41 -8.68
N LYS A 51 1.66 -7.82 -9.00
CA LYS A 51 0.45 -6.99 -8.80
C LYS A 51 0.26 -6.55 -7.35
N LEU A 52 0.57 -7.44 -6.39
CA LEU A 52 0.47 -7.14 -4.97
C LEU A 52 1.60 -6.20 -4.53
N LYS A 53 2.81 -6.39 -5.06
CA LYS A 53 3.95 -5.50 -4.83
C LYS A 53 3.65 -4.06 -5.28
N GLU A 54 3.15 -3.91 -6.51
CA GLU A 54 2.72 -2.63 -7.08
C GLU A 54 1.62 -1.97 -6.23
N SER A 55 0.62 -2.75 -5.82
CA SER A 55 -0.47 -2.25 -4.97
C SER A 55 0.02 -1.76 -3.61
N ILE A 56 0.93 -2.49 -2.97
CA ILE A 56 1.51 -2.09 -1.67
C ILE A 56 2.37 -0.83 -1.83
N MET A 57 3.19 -0.74 -2.89
CA MET A 57 4.02 0.44 -3.17
C MET A 57 3.17 1.70 -3.37
N ASN A 58 2.05 1.58 -4.09
CA ASN A 58 1.09 2.67 -4.28
C ASN A 58 0.46 3.11 -2.96
N ILE A 59 0.09 2.18 -2.09
CA ILE A 59 -0.51 2.50 -0.77
C ILE A 59 0.50 3.21 0.15
N LEU A 60 1.79 2.90 0.02
CA LEU A 60 2.85 3.48 0.84
C LEU A 60 3.41 4.80 0.29
N ASP A 61 2.86 5.31 -0.82
CA ASP A 61 3.41 6.44 -1.58
C ASP A 61 4.91 6.31 -1.87
N MET A 62 5.38 5.06 -1.99
CA MET A 62 6.73 4.76 -2.43
C MET A 62 6.75 4.98 -3.94
N LYS A 63 7.03 6.23 -4.35
CA LYS A 63 7.25 6.53 -5.76
C LYS A 63 8.29 5.56 -6.29
N THR A 64 7.89 4.74 -7.26
CA THR A 64 8.83 4.14 -8.19
C THR A 64 9.44 5.34 -8.90
N GLU A 65 10.59 5.82 -8.45
CA GLU A 65 11.41 6.72 -9.25
C GLU A 65 11.79 5.92 -10.50
N GLU A 66 10.93 5.99 -11.52
CA GLU A 66 11.32 5.67 -12.88
C GLU A 66 12.34 6.73 -13.25
N LYS A 67 13.62 6.44 -13.00
CA LYS A 67 14.70 7.14 -13.69
C LYS A 67 14.37 7.01 -15.18
N VAL A 68 14.07 8.15 -15.80
CA VAL A 68 13.80 8.28 -17.24
C VAL A 68 15.14 8.14 -17.96
N ASP A 69 15.76 6.98 -17.83
CA ASP A 69 16.79 6.53 -18.75
C ASP A 69 16.05 5.88 -19.94
N PRO A 70 16.43 6.17 -21.20
CA PRO A 70 15.83 5.49 -22.34
C PRO A 70 15.95 3.97 -22.12
N PRO A 71 14.84 3.21 -22.24
CA PRO A 71 14.85 1.82 -21.84
C PRO A 71 15.90 1.07 -22.66
N PRO A 72 16.85 0.34 -22.05
CA PRO A 72 17.64 -0.60 -22.82
C PRO A 72 16.68 -1.59 -23.48
N ALA A 73 16.84 -1.87 -24.78
CA ALA A 73 15.95 -2.73 -25.58
C ALA A 73 15.69 -4.13 -24.99
N LYS A 74 16.43 -4.52 -23.95
CA LYS A 74 16.19 -5.69 -23.12
C LYS A 74 15.33 -5.27 -21.91
N LEU A 75 14.03 -5.15 -22.16
CA LEU A 75 12.96 -5.05 -21.16
C LEU A 75 13.32 -5.85 -19.89
N LEU A 76 13.20 -5.22 -18.72
CA LEU A 76 13.31 -5.85 -17.40
C LEU A 76 12.53 -7.17 -17.41
N LYS A 77 13.26 -8.28 -17.61
CA LYS A 77 12.69 -9.54 -18.07
C LYS A 77 11.69 -10.05 -17.04
N GLN A 78 10.40 -9.99 -17.39
CA GLN A 78 9.42 -10.87 -16.79
C GLN A 78 9.94 -12.29 -17.03
N THR A 79 10.25 -13.03 -15.95
CA THR A 79 10.85 -14.37 -16.06
C THR A 79 9.93 -15.38 -16.75
N ARG A 80 8.63 -15.07 -16.84
CA ARG A 80 7.60 -15.92 -17.42
C ARG A 80 6.97 -15.29 -18.66
N CYS A 81 6.78 -16.11 -19.69
CA CYS A 81 5.96 -15.77 -20.85
C CYS A 81 4.52 -15.46 -20.42
N ILE A 82 3.92 -14.40 -21.00
CA ILE A 82 2.54 -13.98 -20.70
C ILE A 82 1.51 -14.99 -21.23
N LEU A 83 1.85 -15.70 -22.31
CA LEU A 83 0.95 -16.61 -23.02
C LEU A 83 0.97 -18.03 -22.43
N CYS A 84 2.03 -18.41 -21.70
CA CYS A 84 2.16 -19.75 -21.18
C CYS A 84 1.32 -19.95 -19.90
N PRO A 85 0.56 -21.05 -19.79
CA PRO A 85 -0.22 -21.35 -18.60
C PRO A 85 0.68 -21.69 -17.42
N ARG A 86 0.29 -21.23 -16.22
CA ARG A 86 1.08 -21.38 -14.97
C ARG A 86 1.25 -22.82 -14.52
N THR A 87 0.40 -23.72 -14.97
CA THR A 87 0.47 -25.16 -14.66
C THR A 87 1.67 -25.85 -15.29
N ASN A 88 2.28 -25.23 -16.32
CA ASN A 88 3.42 -25.78 -17.05
C ASN A 88 4.76 -25.15 -16.63
N ASP A 89 4.78 -24.32 -15.59
CA ASP A 89 6.02 -23.93 -14.90
C ASP A 89 6.52 -25.15 -14.11
N ARG A 90 7.41 -25.94 -14.72
CA ARG A 90 8.23 -26.93 -14.01
C ARG A 90 9.40 -26.25 -13.31
#